data_AF-A0ABD3UFU8-F1
#
_entry.id   AF-A0ABD3UFU8-F1
#
_cell.length_a   1.000
_cell.length_b   1.000
_cell.length_c   1.000
_cell.angle_alpha   90.00
_cell.angle_beta   90.00
_cell.angle_gamma   90.00
#
_symmetry.space_group_name_H-M   'P 1'
#
loop_
_entity.id
_entity.type
_entity.pdbx_description
1 polymer ?
#
loop_
_entity_poly.entity_id
_entity_poly.type
_entity_poly.pdbx_seq_one_letter_code
_entity_poly.pdbx_strand_id
1 'polypeptide(L)'
;MALFNKKDIEFKVIGRSVTVPDDPRAQLMYYLDCMCTVVDLTNTSPNLQRLRNYENYSLTSDEKERLIILCVLLDPDEFIDKCIFQNDAMCLNSRNKFYEITQVNNHLLAAGNVIIGGRNRRVNKIMAFKMSWIQDYYYTPLNILLQLRPMRRHNNATACNIS
;
A
#
# COMPACT_ATOMS: atom_id res chain seq x y z
N MET A 1 -15.45 -10.33 14.17
CA MET A 1 -16.01 -10.00 12.84
C MET A 1 -16.91 -8.77 12.99
N ALA A 2 -16.50 -7.64 12.44
CA ALA A 2 -17.37 -6.45 12.40
C ALA A 2 -18.40 -6.61 11.27
N LEU A 3 -19.67 -6.76 11.63
CA LEU A 3 -20.80 -6.73 10.72
C LEU A 3 -21.18 -5.28 10.44
N PHE A 4 -20.79 -4.77 9.27
CA PHE A 4 -21.19 -3.43 8.81
C PHE A 4 -22.67 -3.45 8.41
N ASN A 5 -23.54 -2.92 9.26
CA ASN A 5 -24.96 -2.76 8.94
C ASN A 5 -25.14 -1.57 7.98
N LYS A 6 -25.74 -1.84 6.82
CA LYS A 6 -25.78 -0.99 5.61
C LYS A 6 -26.59 0.32 5.72
N LYS A 7 -27.00 0.78 6.91
CA LYS A 7 -28.03 1.85 7.03
C LYS A 7 -27.60 3.22 7.55
N ASP A 8 -26.39 3.41 8.10
CA ASP A 8 -26.05 4.69 8.76
C ASP A 8 -24.71 5.31 8.34
N ILE A 9 -24.18 4.96 7.16
CA ILE A 9 -22.88 5.48 6.70
C ILE A 9 -22.98 5.91 5.24
N GLU A 10 -22.93 7.22 4.99
CA GLU A 10 -22.71 7.73 3.63
C GLU A 10 -21.24 7.58 3.28
N PHE A 11 -20.96 6.68 2.34
CA PHE A 11 -19.66 6.56 1.71
C PHE A 11 -19.73 7.12 0.32
N LYS A 12 -18.78 8.01 -0.02
CA LYS A 12 -18.58 8.43 -1.40
C LYS A 12 -17.56 7.50 -2.05
N VAL A 13 -17.98 6.76 -3.08
CA VAL A 13 -17.05 5.97 -3.90
C VAL A 13 -16.09 6.94 -4.60
N ILE A 14 -14.80 6.69 -4.44
CA ILE A 14 -13.73 7.45 -5.08
C ILE A 14 -12.78 6.49 -5.83
N GLY A 15 -11.91 7.06 -6.66
CA GLY A 15 -10.93 6.31 -7.43
C GLY A 15 -11.27 6.20 -8.91
N ARG A 16 -10.41 5.49 -9.64
CA ARG A 16 -10.48 5.31 -11.09
C ARG A 16 -10.14 3.86 -11.45
N SER A 17 -10.69 3.38 -12.55
CA SER A 17 -10.23 2.12 -13.15
C SER A 17 -8.84 2.33 -13.75
N VAL A 18 -7.92 1.43 -13.45
CA VAL A 18 -6.54 1.47 -13.95
C VAL A 18 -6.18 0.12 -14.53
N THR A 19 -5.29 0.13 -15.53
CA THR A 19 -4.64 -1.08 -16.04
C THR A 19 -3.21 -1.07 -15.52
N VAL A 20 -2.84 -2.08 -14.77
CA VAL A 20 -1.50 -2.23 -14.22
C VAL A 20 -0.71 -3.17 -15.14
N PRO A 21 0.50 -2.78 -15.58
CA PRO A 21 1.36 -3.67 -16.36
C PRO A 21 1.66 -4.98 -15.62
N ASP A 22 1.81 -6.07 -16.38
CA ASP A 22 2.23 -7.38 -15.85
C ASP A 22 3.74 -7.43 -15.59
N ASP A 23 4.19 -6.58 -14.65
CA ASP A 23 5.57 -6.53 -14.17
C ASP A 23 5.55 -6.44 -12.63
N PRO A 24 6.36 -7.24 -11.91
CA PRO A 24 6.37 -7.22 -10.45
C PRO A 24 6.63 -5.85 -9.84
N ARG A 25 7.43 -5.00 -10.51
CA ARG A 25 7.69 -3.62 -10.06
C ARG A 25 6.44 -2.77 -10.23
N ALA A 26 5.80 -2.83 -11.39
CA ALA A 26 4.59 -2.05 -11.67
C ALA A 26 3.46 -2.42 -10.70
N GLN A 27 3.29 -3.72 -10.42
CA GLN A 27 2.31 -4.24 -9.46
C GLN A 27 2.57 -3.71 -8.04
N LEU A 28 3.82 -3.75 -7.59
CA LEU A 28 4.19 -3.28 -6.26
C LEU A 28 4.14 -1.74 -6.13
N MET A 29 4.46 -1.00 -7.20
CA MET A 29 4.29 0.45 -7.29
C MET A 29 2.80 0.84 -7.21
N TYR A 30 1.93 0.07 -7.86
CA TYR A 30 0.48 0.26 -7.77
C TYR A 30 -0.05 -0.01 -6.36
N TYR A 31 0.42 -1.05 -5.69
CA TYR A 31 0.12 -1.29 -4.27
C TYR A 31 0.51 -0.09 -3.41
N LEU A 32 1.74 0.43 -3.59
CA LEU A 32 2.23 1.60 -2.86
C LEU A 32 1.34 2.83 -3.10
N ASP A 33 0.90 3.07 -4.34
CA ASP A 33 -0.01 4.16 -4.68
C ASP A 33 -1.36 4.06 -3.95
N CYS A 34 -1.91 2.85 -3.87
CA CYS A 34 -3.13 2.57 -3.13
C CYS A 34 -2.96 2.87 -1.64
N MET A 35 -1.88 2.39 -1.02
CA MET A 35 -1.58 2.62 0.39
C MET A 35 -1.33 4.11 0.69
N CYS A 36 -0.62 4.82 -0.19
CA CYS A 36 -0.43 6.27 -0.05
C CYS A 36 -1.75 7.05 -0.06
N THR A 37 -2.76 6.55 -0.78
CA THR A 37 -4.08 7.17 -0.85
C THR A 37 -4.87 7.01 0.45
N VAL A 38 -4.76 5.86 1.14
CA VAL A 38 -5.48 5.60 2.41
C VAL A 38 -4.73 6.09 3.64
N VAL A 39 -3.39 6.06 3.64
CA VAL A 39 -2.55 6.51 4.76
C VAL A 39 -2.23 8.02 4.67
N ASP A 40 -2.61 8.69 3.59
CA ASP A 40 -2.35 10.12 3.33
C ASP A 40 -0.86 10.51 3.44
N LEU A 41 0.00 9.62 2.92
CA LEU A 41 1.45 9.82 2.86
C LEU A 41 1.89 10.66 1.65
N THR A 42 0.94 11.14 0.84
CA THR A 42 1.21 11.82 -0.43
C THR A 42 2.05 13.09 -0.29
N ASN A 43 2.07 13.69 0.91
CA ASN A 43 2.75 14.94 1.20
C ASN A 43 4.12 14.75 1.90
N THR A 44 4.53 13.51 2.18
CA THR A 44 5.66 13.26 3.08
C THR A 44 7.02 13.22 2.36
N SER A 45 7.09 12.94 1.05
CA SER A 45 8.39 12.90 0.35
C SER A 45 8.28 13.12 -1.17
N PRO A 46 9.13 13.99 -1.79
CA PRO A 46 9.14 14.21 -3.25
C PRO A 46 9.53 12.95 -4.04
N ASN A 47 10.38 12.09 -3.46
CA ASN A 47 10.79 10.83 -4.08
C ASN A 47 9.67 9.78 -4.13
N LEU A 48 8.57 9.97 -3.38
CA LEU A 48 7.46 9.02 -3.34
C LEU A 48 6.64 9.04 -4.64
N GLN A 49 6.57 10.20 -5.32
CA GLN A 49 5.84 10.33 -6.58
C GLN A 49 6.41 9.41 -7.67
N ARG A 50 7.74 9.30 -7.75
CA ARG A 50 8.41 8.41 -8.71
C ARG A 50 8.06 6.95 -8.47
N LEU A 51 8.03 6.53 -7.20
CA LEU A 51 7.74 5.15 -6.79
C LEU A 51 6.26 4.75 -6.92
N ARG A 52 5.36 5.73 -7.11
CA ARG A 52 3.93 5.50 -7.34
C ARG A 52 3.56 5.43 -8.82
N ASN A 53 4.45 5.87 -9.71
CA ASN A 53 4.18 5.91 -11.14
C ASN A 53 4.34 4.51 -11.78
N TYR A 54 3.37 3.63 -11.57
CA TYR A 54 3.36 2.25 -12.08
C TYR A 54 3.32 2.17 -13.62
N GLU A 55 2.94 3.25 -14.32
CA GLU A 55 3.02 3.32 -15.79
C GLU A 55 4.47 3.41 -16.27
N ASN A 56 5.38 3.93 -15.43
CA ASN A 56 6.81 3.99 -15.68
C ASN A 56 7.58 3.22 -14.60
N TYR A 57 7.58 1.89 -14.71
CA TYR A 57 8.22 0.95 -13.78
C TYR A 57 9.72 0.72 -14.01
N SER A 58 10.36 1.56 -14.86
CA SER A 58 11.80 1.57 -15.08
C SER A 58 12.53 2.24 -13.92
N LEU A 59 12.72 1.48 -12.84
CA LEU A 59 13.43 1.91 -11.63
C LEU A 59 14.92 1.55 -11.67
N THR A 60 15.75 2.44 -11.14
CA THR A 60 17.15 2.18 -10.77
C THR A 60 17.22 1.17 -9.62
N SER A 61 18.39 0.56 -9.39
CA SER A 61 18.58 -0.40 -8.30
C SER A 61 18.25 0.20 -6.92
N ASP A 62 18.63 1.45 -6.68
CA ASP A 62 18.35 2.14 -5.41
C ASP A 62 16.86 2.44 -5.23
N GLU A 63 16.16 2.83 -6.31
CA GLU A 63 14.71 3.04 -6.27
C GLU A 63 13.95 1.73 -6.03
N LYS A 64 14.40 0.62 -6.63
CA LYS A 64 13.82 -0.71 -6.34
C LYS A 64 13.97 -1.08 -4.88
N GLU A 65 15.16 -0.88 -4.31
CA GLU A 65 15.42 -1.18 -2.89
C GLU A 65 14.50 -0.34 -1.99
N ARG A 66 14.37 0.97 -2.29
CA ARG A 66 13.46 1.87 -1.56
C ARG A 66 12.01 1.46 -1.69
N LEU A 67 11.56 1.08 -2.89
CA LEU A 67 10.20 0.58 -3.11
C LEU A 67 9.91 -0.62 -2.20
N ILE A 68 10.82 -1.61 -2.18
CA ILE A 68 10.64 -2.79 -1.34
C ILE A 68 10.61 -2.42 0.14
N ILE A 69 11.54 -1.58 0.62
CA ILE A 69 11.56 -1.13 2.02
C ILE A 69 10.23 -0.45 2.39
N LEU A 70 9.72 0.45 1.55
CA LEU A 70 8.45 1.12 1.79
C LEU A 70 7.27 0.14 1.80
N CYS A 71 7.23 -0.83 0.89
CA CYS A 71 6.17 -1.84 0.87
C CYS A 71 6.23 -2.80 2.05
N VAL A 72 7.43 -3.10 2.59
CA VAL A 72 7.57 -3.85 3.84
C VAL A 72 7.13 -3.03 5.05
N LEU A 73 7.43 -1.73 5.08
CA LEU A 73 6.95 -0.83 6.14
C LEU A 73 5.43 -0.62 6.07
N LEU A 74 4.87 -0.70 4.87
CA LEU A 74 3.44 -0.63 4.59
C LEU A 74 2.88 -2.04 4.36
N ASP A 75 3.25 -3.01 5.21
CA ASP A 75 2.72 -4.37 5.15
C ASP A 75 1.19 -4.34 5.32
N PRO A 76 0.40 -4.88 4.38
CA PRO A 76 -1.05 -4.82 4.47
C PRO A 76 -1.61 -5.42 5.76
N ASP A 77 -0.97 -6.43 6.34
CA ASP A 77 -1.44 -7.09 7.57
C ASP A 77 -1.50 -6.10 8.76
N GLU A 78 -0.63 -5.09 8.77
CA GLU A 78 -0.64 -4.02 9.78
C GLU A 78 -1.79 -3.01 9.58
N PHE A 79 -2.40 -2.96 8.41
CA PHE A 79 -3.42 -1.97 8.04
C PHE A 79 -4.81 -2.56 7.83
N ILE A 80 -4.92 -3.90 7.73
CA ILE A 80 -6.19 -4.62 7.70
C ILE A 80 -7.01 -4.27 8.94
N ASP A 81 -8.31 -4.07 8.73
CA ASP A 81 -9.29 -3.63 9.72
C ASP A 81 -9.05 -2.22 10.30
N LYS A 82 -8.03 -1.49 9.83
CA LYS A 82 -7.75 -0.10 10.22
C LYS A 82 -8.08 0.87 9.10
N CYS A 83 -7.48 0.68 7.92
CA CYS A 83 -7.70 1.54 6.74
C CYS A 83 -7.94 0.77 5.44
N ILE A 84 -7.60 -0.52 5.42
CA ILE A 84 -7.96 -1.43 4.33
C ILE A 84 -8.82 -2.56 4.91
N PHE A 85 -9.84 -2.99 4.16
CA PHE A 85 -10.82 -3.96 4.63
C PHE A 85 -11.04 -5.03 3.56
N GLN A 86 -10.89 -6.30 3.95
CA GLN A 86 -11.25 -7.41 3.07
C GLN A 86 -12.77 -7.49 2.99
N ASN A 87 -13.36 -7.04 1.89
CA ASN A 87 -14.81 -7.01 1.72
C ASN A 87 -15.22 -7.07 0.23
N ASP A 88 -15.45 -8.29 -0.24
CA ASP A 88 -15.86 -8.57 -1.62
C ASP A 88 -17.19 -7.90 -2.00
N ALA A 89 -18.14 -7.79 -1.06
CA ALA A 89 -19.44 -7.15 -1.30
C ALA A 89 -19.31 -5.65 -1.57
N MET A 90 -18.34 -4.98 -0.94
CA MET A 90 -18.02 -3.58 -1.23
C MET A 90 -17.27 -3.44 -2.57
N CYS A 91 -16.40 -4.40 -2.92
CA CYS A 91 -15.63 -4.33 -4.15
C CYS A 91 -16.45 -4.45 -5.45
N LEU A 92 -17.68 -4.97 -5.38
CA LEU A 92 -18.56 -5.19 -6.55
C LEU A 92 -17.80 -5.93 -7.67
N ASN A 93 -17.72 -5.33 -8.87
CA ASN A 93 -17.03 -5.87 -10.04
C ASN A 93 -15.51 -5.54 -10.09
N SER A 94 -14.99 -4.78 -9.14
CA SER A 94 -13.58 -4.41 -9.08
C SER A 94 -12.80 -5.35 -8.13
N ARG A 95 -11.46 -5.35 -8.25
CA ARG A 95 -10.58 -6.07 -7.30
C ARG A 95 -10.39 -5.28 -5.99
N ASN A 96 -10.46 -3.95 -6.06
CA ASN A 96 -10.50 -3.04 -4.92
C ASN A 96 -11.41 -1.84 -5.22
N LYS A 97 -11.83 -1.13 -4.17
CA LYS A 97 -12.55 0.14 -4.25
C LYS A 97 -12.16 1.06 -3.11
N PHE A 98 -12.10 2.36 -3.41
CA PHE A 98 -11.84 3.39 -2.42
C PHE A 98 -13.13 4.10 -2.02
N TYR A 99 -13.21 4.48 -0.76
CA TYR A 99 -14.32 5.21 -0.19
C TYR A 99 -13.81 6.38 0.63
N GLU A 100 -14.45 7.53 0.46
CA GLU A 100 -14.28 8.69 1.31
C GLU A 100 -15.43 8.74 2.32
N ILE A 101 -15.08 8.95 3.59
CA ILE A 101 -16.04 9.02 4.70
C ILE A 101 -16.59 10.45 4.74
N THR A 102 -17.83 10.66 4.29
CA THR A 102 -18.43 12.00 4.16
C THR A 102 -19.19 12.46 5.41
N GLN A 103 -19.68 11.55 6.26
CA GLN A 103 -20.33 11.90 7.52
C GLN A 103 -20.04 10.87 8.62
N VAL A 104 -19.62 11.36 9.79
CA VAL A 104 -19.35 10.53 10.99
C VAL A 104 -20.58 10.60 11.88
N ASN A 105 -21.55 9.70 11.70
CA ASN A 105 -22.54 9.46 12.75
C ASN A 105 -21.86 8.68 13.88
N ASN A 106 -22.15 9.06 15.13
CA ASN A 106 -21.48 8.73 16.40
C ASN A 106 -21.15 7.25 16.68
N HIS A 107 -21.55 6.31 15.83
CA HIS A 107 -21.22 4.89 15.92
C HIS A 107 -19.86 4.53 15.30
N LEU A 108 -19.21 5.43 14.56
CA LEU A 108 -17.88 5.22 13.96
C LEU A 108 -16.74 5.57 14.93
N LEU A 109 -16.85 5.18 16.20
CA LEU A 109 -15.69 5.19 17.12
C LEU A 109 -14.65 4.11 16.73
N ALA A 110 -14.99 3.21 15.80
CA ALA A 110 -14.16 2.08 15.38
C ALA A 110 -13.34 2.28 14.09
N ALA A 111 -13.67 3.24 13.22
CA ALA A 111 -12.70 3.74 12.23
C ALA A 111 -11.87 4.86 12.88
N GLY A 112 -11.35 4.53 14.06
CA GLY A 112 -10.76 5.46 15.01
C GLY A 112 -9.55 6.18 14.42
N ASN A 113 -9.07 7.18 15.16
CA ASN A 113 -7.76 7.77 14.89
C ASN A 113 -6.73 6.63 14.79
N VAL A 114 -6.08 6.48 13.64
CA VAL A 114 -4.99 5.52 13.47
C VAL A 114 -3.71 6.24 13.84
N ILE A 115 -2.91 5.65 14.73
CA ILE A 115 -1.59 6.16 15.06
C ILE A 115 -0.64 5.74 13.95
N ILE A 116 -0.30 6.67 13.06
CA ILE A 116 0.68 6.46 11.98
C ILE A 116 1.91 7.30 12.33
N GLY A 117 3.04 6.65 12.59
CA GLY A 117 4.30 7.33 12.98
C GLY A 117 4.18 8.12 14.29
N GLY A 118 3.42 7.60 15.27
CA GLY A 118 3.22 8.25 16.57
C GLY A 118 2.24 9.43 16.57
N ARG A 119 1.55 9.71 15.46
CA ARG A 119 0.54 10.77 15.36
C ARG A 119 -0.84 10.19 15.09
N ASN A 120 -1.83 10.62 15.87
CA ASN A 120 -3.23 10.34 15.60
C ASN A 120 -3.63 11.00 14.28
N ARG A 121 -4.01 10.20 13.28
CA ARG A 121 -4.51 10.65 11.98
C ARG A 121 -5.98 10.22 11.84
N ARG A 122 -6.85 11.17 11.50
CA ARG A 122 -8.25 10.90 11.16
C ARG A 122 -8.28 10.19 9.81
N VAL A 123 -8.80 8.97 9.77
CA VAL A 123 -8.96 8.21 8.53
C VAL A 123 -10.14 8.80 7.76
N ASN A 124 -9.86 9.55 6.70
CA ASN A 124 -10.89 10.11 5.83
C ASN A 124 -11.18 9.21 4.61
N LYS A 125 -10.24 8.30 4.28
CA LYS A 125 -10.31 7.41 3.12
C LYS A 125 -10.00 5.98 3.55
N ILE A 126 -10.81 5.05 3.06
CA ILE A 126 -10.62 3.61 3.27
C ILE A 126 -10.61 2.89 1.94
N MET A 127 -10.00 1.71 1.91
CA MET A 127 -10.03 0.82 0.74
C MET A 127 -10.68 -0.51 1.11
N ALA A 128 -11.69 -0.93 0.34
CA ALA A 128 -12.12 -2.32 0.34
C ALA A 128 -11.33 -3.09 -0.73
N PHE A 129 -10.93 -4.32 -0.43
CA PHE A 129 -10.23 -5.18 -1.39
C PHE A 129 -10.75 -6.62 -1.35
N LYS A 130 -10.58 -7.33 -2.46
CA LYS A 130 -10.70 -8.80 -2.56
C LYS A 130 -9.36 -9.45 -2.27
N MET A 131 -9.34 -10.66 -1.71
CA MET A 131 -8.08 -11.36 -1.42
C MET A 131 -7.18 -11.56 -2.66
N SER A 132 -7.76 -11.68 -3.85
CA SER A 132 -6.99 -11.73 -5.10
C SER A 132 -6.18 -10.45 -5.34
N TRP A 133 -6.68 -9.28 -4.93
CA TRP A 133 -5.97 -8.02 -5.09
C TRP A 133 -4.66 -8.00 -4.31
N ILE A 134 -4.68 -8.39 -3.04
CA ILE A 134 -3.48 -8.38 -2.21
C ILE A 134 -2.46 -9.42 -2.68
N GLN A 135 -2.96 -10.57 -3.14
CA GLN A 135 -2.13 -11.63 -3.68
C GLN A 135 -1.39 -11.20 -4.96
N ASP A 136 -2.11 -10.55 -5.87
CA ASP A 136 -1.60 -10.14 -7.18
C ASP A 136 -0.70 -8.90 -7.11
N TYR A 137 -1.00 -7.95 -6.21
CA TYR A 137 -0.32 -6.65 -6.17
C TYR A 137 0.66 -6.47 -5.02
N TYR A 138 0.63 -7.34 -4.00
CA TYR A 138 1.56 -7.29 -2.88
C TYR A 138 2.40 -8.57 -2.74
N TYR A 139 1.79 -9.69 -2.34
CA TYR A 139 2.55 -10.88 -1.92
C TYR A 139 3.38 -11.49 -3.05
N THR A 140 2.77 -11.69 -4.22
CA THR A 140 3.45 -12.27 -5.39
C THR A 140 4.59 -11.37 -5.89
N PRO A 141 4.37 -10.08 -6.20
CA PRO A 141 5.44 -9.22 -6.70
C PRO A 141 6.54 -8.96 -5.67
N LEU A 142 6.20 -8.82 -4.39
CA LEU A 142 7.19 -8.63 -3.33
C LEU A 142 8.11 -9.85 -3.21
N ASN A 143 7.54 -11.06 -3.19
CA ASN A 143 8.33 -12.29 -3.12
C ASN A 143 9.27 -12.43 -4.32
N ILE A 144 8.78 -12.18 -5.54
CA ILE A 144 9.61 -12.21 -6.76
C ILE A 144 10.78 -11.22 -6.64
N LEU A 145 10.51 -9.98 -6.22
CA LEU A 145 11.54 -8.95 -6.10
C LEU A 145 12.55 -9.24 -4.98
N LEU A 146 12.13 -9.87 -3.88
CA LEU A 146 13.03 -10.31 -2.81
C LEU A 146 13.95 -11.45 -3.27
N GLN A 147 13.43 -12.41 -4.04
CA GLN A 147 14.23 -13.51 -4.59
C GLN A 147 15.24 -13.04 -5.64
N LEU A 148 14.89 -12.00 -6.42
CA LEU A 148 15.77 -11.40 -7.42
C LEU A 148 16.83 -10.47 -6.84
N ARG A 149 16.85 -10.22 -5.52
CA ARG A 149 17.90 -9.41 -4.92
C ARG A 149 19.24 -10.12 -5.10
N PRO A 150 20.21 -9.52 -5.81
CA PRO A 150 21.56 -10.06 -5.79
C PRO A 150 22.02 -10.05 -4.33
N MET A 151 22.51 -11.19 -3.83
CA MET A 151 23.24 -11.21 -2.56
C MET A 151 24.29 -10.11 -2.64
N ARG A 152 24.12 -9.02 -1.87
CA ARG A 152 25.18 -8.04 -1.66
C ARG A 152 26.29 -8.81 -0.96
N ARG A 153 27.25 -9.34 -1.74
CA ARG A 153 28.56 -9.72 -1.22
C ARG A 153 29.11 -8.44 -0.60
N HIS A 154 29.07 -8.37 0.73
CA HIS A 154 29.95 -7.48 1.46
C HIS A 154 31.35 -7.97 1.09
N ASN A 155 31.96 -7.37 0.06
CA ASN A 155 33.36 -7.55 -0.21
C ASN A 155 34.11 -6.75 0.86
N ASN A 156 34.38 -7.40 1.98
CA ASN A 156 35.48 -7.06 2.87
C ASN A 156 36.80 -7.36 2.15
N ALA A 157 37.15 -6.48 1.21
CA ALA A 157 38.52 -6.23 0.74
C ALA A 157 38.77 -4.75 1.08
N THR A 158 39.75 -4.36 1.90
CA THR A 158 41.14 -4.78 1.83
C THR A 158 41.78 -4.46 3.20
N ALA A 159 42.11 -5.47 3.99
CA ALA A 159 43.22 -5.36 4.91
C ALA A 159 44.48 -5.49 4.04
N CYS A 160 44.92 -4.37 3.48
CA CYS A 160 46.20 -4.29 2.77
C CYS A 160 47.27 -3.95 3.81
N ASN A 161 48.20 -4.88 3.97
CA ASN A 161 49.42 -4.84 4.77
C ASN A 161 50.17 -3.50 4.64
N ILE A 162 50.79 -3.06 5.75
CA ILE A 162 52.12 -2.48 5.71
C ILE A 162 52.95 -3.18 6.79
N SER A 163 54.02 -3.81 6.31
CA SER A 163 55.07 -4.52 7.04
C SER A 163 55.93 -3.60 7.90
#